data_AF-A0A7X0A3X0-F1
#
_entry.id   AF-A0A7X0A3X0-F1
#
_cell.length_a   1.000
_cell.length_b   1.000
_cell.length_c   1.000
_cell.angle_alpha   90.00
_cell.angle_beta   90.00
_cell.angle_gamma   90.00
#
_symmetry.space_group_name_H-M   'P 1'
#
loop_
_entity.id
_entity.type
_entity.pdbx_description
1 polymer ?
#
loop_
_entity_poly.entity_id
_entity_poly.type
_entity_poly.pdbx_seq_one_letter_code
_entity_poly.pdbx_strand_id
1 'polypeptide(L)'
;MNELKLSIENVNPAVLWGPNNDHFEIIKKQYPKLKIVARGSEVKVLGDDHELNVFQEKFSHLLSHVEKFENLNITDLERILGSKVSAASSSEPVTDKFASGEVIVFGPNGVMVKARTANQRKMVDSINESDILFAIGPAGTGKTYTAVALAVRALKNKEIKRIILTRPAVEAGENLGFLPGDLKEKIDPYLRPLYDALDDMIPAEKLKFYLENRTIEIAPLAFMRGRTLDNCFVILDEAQNATDMQLKMFLTRMGPSAKFIVTGDVTQIDLPKKQQSGLHTALRILTDIKGIEIVYLSGEDVVRHKLVRKILAAYGDIQ
;
A
#
# COMPACT_ATOMS: atom_id res chain seq x y z
N MET A 1 43.05 19.26 12.82
CA MET A 1 41.58 19.12 12.77
C MET A 1 41.09 20.06 11.70
N ASN A 2 40.65 19.51 10.59
CA ASN A 2 40.16 20.29 9.46
C ASN A 2 38.63 20.45 9.58
N GLU A 3 38.09 21.48 8.94
CA GLU A 3 36.68 21.84 9.01
C GLU A 3 36.04 21.71 7.62
N LEU A 4 34.92 20.99 7.56
CA LEU A 4 34.05 20.89 6.39
C LEU A 4 32.70 21.55 6.71
N LYS A 5 32.23 22.41 5.81
CA LYS A 5 30.90 23.06 5.90
C LYS A 5 30.03 22.60 4.74
N LEU A 6 28.82 22.15 5.04
CA LEU A 6 27.82 21.67 4.07
C LEU A 6 26.50 22.44 4.26
N SER A 7 25.84 22.80 3.16
CA SER A 7 24.53 23.45 3.16
C SER A 7 23.43 22.45 2.80
N ILE A 8 22.25 22.58 3.43
CA ILE A 8 21.06 21.73 3.20
C ILE A 8 19.87 22.49 2.60
N GLU A 9 20.13 23.57 1.85
CA GLU A 9 19.11 24.53 1.33
C GLU A 9 17.92 23.89 0.58
N ASN A 10 18.10 22.78 -0.12
CA ASN A 10 17.05 22.17 -0.96
C ASN A 10 16.33 20.99 -0.29
N VAL A 11 16.58 20.72 0.99
CA VAL A 11 16.08 19.53 1.67
C VAL A 11 15.36 19.91 2.96
N ASN A 12 14.20 19.30 3.22
CA ASN A 12 13.49 19.50 4.48
C ASN A 12 14.32 18.91 5.66
N PRO A 13 14.82 19.74 6.60
CA PRO A 13 15.67 19.26 7.69
C PRO A 13 14.97 18.24 8.60
N ALA A 14 13.65 18.33 8.76
CA ALA A 14 12.90 17.38 9.59
C ALA A 14 12.91 15.95 9.00
N VAL A 15 12.95 15.82 7.68
CA VAL A 15 13.04 14.54 6.98
C VAL A 15 14.46 13.98 7.06
N LEU A 16 15.46 14.84 6.83
CA LEU A 16 16.87 14.45 6.88
C LEU A 16 17.28 13.96 8.28
N TRP A 17 16.90 14.70 9.32
CA TRP A 17 17.27 14.38 10.71
C TRP A 17 16.36 13.35 11.38
N GLY A 18 15.17 13.15 10.83
CA GLY A 18 14.17 12.22 11.36
C GLY A 18 13.50 12.74 12.63
N PRO A 19 12.44 12.04 13.08
CA PRO A 19 11.77 12.37 14.35
C PRO A 19 12.78 12.27 15.50
N ASN A 20 12.71 13.21 16.45
CA ASN A 20 13.61 13.27 17.62
C ASN A 20 15.12 13.24 17.30
N ASN A 21 15.54 13.57 16.06
CA ASN A 21 16.92 13.48 15.57
C ASN A 21 17.47 12.05 15.46
N ASP A 22 16.61 11.04 15.30
CA ASP A 22 17.04 9.63 15.24
C ASP A 22 18.04 9.36 14.08
N HIS A 23 17.83 9.94 12.90
CA HIS A 23 18.78 9.78 11.78
C HIS A 23 20.11 10.48 12.07
N PHE A 24 20.06 11.65 12.71
CA PHE A 24 21.26 12.40 13.08
C PHE A 24 22.13 11.62 14.06
N GLU A 25 21.53 10.93 15.02
CA GLU A 25 22.26 10.09 15.97
C GLU A 25 22.86 8.84 15.31
N ILE A 26 22.18 8.26 14.32
CA ILE A 26 22.74 7.16 13.51
C ILE A 26 23.95 7.64 12.69
N ILE A 27 23.84 8.80 12.04
CA ILE A 27 24.94 9.40 11.29
C ILE A 27 26.15 9.64 12.21
N LYS A 28 25.95 10.21 13.41
CA LYS A 28 27.04 10.38 14.39
C LYS A 28 27.68 9.05 14.81
N LYS A 29 26.88 8.03 15.07
CA LYS A 29 27.39 6.70 15.46
C LYS A 29 28.25 6.06 14.36
N GLN A 30 27.92 6.30 13.10
CA GLN A 30 28.69 5.79 11.97
C GLN A 30 30.04 6.49 11.79
N TYR A 31 30.17 7.75 12.22
CA TYR A 31 31.40 8.53 12.13
C TYR A 31 31.88 8.99 13.52
N PRO A 32 32.29 8.06 14.41
CA PRO A 32 32.61 8.37 15.80
C PRO A 32 33.85 9.26 15.96
N LYS A 33 34.72 9.35 14.94
CA LYS A 33 35.91 10.20 14.93
C LYS A 33 35.64 11.60 14.35
N LEU A 34 34.45 11.84 13.79
CA LEU A 34 34.02 13.15 13.31
C LEU A 34 33.16 13.84 14.37
N LYS A 35 33.39 15.14 14.56
CA LYS A 35 32.50 15.99 15.36
C LYS A 35 31.54 16.71 14.43
N ILE A 36 30.29 16.26 14.42
CA ILE A 36 29.22 16.77 13.55
C ILE A 36 28.30 17.71 14.34
N VAL A 37 28.07 18.91 13.81
CA VAL A 37 27.17 19.92 14.38
C VAL A 37 26.23 20.43 13.30
N ALA A 38 24.93 20.20 13.45
CA ALA A 38 23.90 20.74 12.57
C ALA A 38 23.19 21.94 13.24
N ARG A 39 23.07 23.07 12.53
CA ARG A 39 22.32 24.25 12.97
C ARG A 39 21.61 24.89 11.78
N GLY A 40 20.28 24.93 11.82
CA GLY A 40 19.47 25.47 10.73
C GLY A 40 19.73 24.73 9.43
N SER A 41 20.16 25.44 8.39
CA SER A 41 20.53 24.90 7.08
C SER A 41 22.02 24.61 6.90
N GLU A 42 22.82 24.66 7.97
CA GLU A 42 24.26 24.38 7.91
C GLU A 42 24.65 23.16 8.73
N VAL A 43 25.54 22.34 8.17
CA VAL A 43 26.20 21.21 8.85
C VAL A 43 27.70 21.46 8.87
N LYS A 44 28.27 21.55 10.06
CA LYS A 44 29.71 21.68 10.29
C LYS A 44 30.27 20.36 10.79
N VAL A 45 31.35 19.90 10.16
CA VAL A 45 32.01 18.63 10.47
C VAL A 45 33.49 18.90 10.70
N LEU A 46 34.01 18.41 11.83
CA LEU A 46 35.42 18.54 12.20
C LEU A 46 36.04 17.16 12.32
N GLY A 47 37.22 16.95 11.72
CA GLY A 47 37.92 15.67 11.77
C GLY A 47 39.18 15.62 10.90
N ASP A 48 39.56 14.40 10.53
CA ASP A 48 40.66 14.11 9.61
C ASP A 48 40.20 14.15 8.14
N ASP A 49 41.05 14.65 7.24
CA ASP A 49 40.69 14.89 5.82
C ASP A 49 40.11 13.66 5.11
N HIS A 50 40.67 12.48 5.38
CA HIS A 50 40.20 11.24 4.79
C HIS A 50 38.76 10.93 5.20
N GLU A 51 38.41 11.13 6.48
CA GLU A 51 37.04 10.88 6.95
C GLU A 51 36.08 11.99 6.53
N LEU A 52 36.54 13.24 6.43
CA LEU A 52 35.75 14.35 5.91
C LEU A 52 35.35 14.13 4.45
N ASN A 53 36.26 13.65 3.61
CA ASN A 53 35.96 13.36 2.20
C ASN A 53 34.94 12.21 2.05
N VAL A 54 35.10 11.13 2.81
CA VAL A 54 34.13 10.02 2.81
C VAL A 54 32.77 10.49 3.32
N PHE A 55 32.74 11.28 4.39
CA PHE A 55 31.51 11.85 4.91
C PHE A 55 30.82 12.74 3.87
N GLN A 56 31.57 13.63 3.20
CA GLN A 56 31.03 14.54 2.18
C GLN A 56 30.36 13.79 1.03
N GLU A 57 31.00 12.73 0.52
CA GLU A 57 30.45 11.90 -0.55
C GLU A 57 29.17 11.17 -0.11
N LYS A 58 29.17 10.58 1.09
CA LYS A 58 27.97 9.89 1.60
C LYS A 58 26.83 10.85 1.93
N PHE A 59 27.17 12.02 2.46
CA PHE A 59 26.20 13.04 2.83
C PHE A 59 25.56 13.68 1.58
N SER A 60 26.31 13.88 0.49
CA SER A 60 25.74 14.34 -0.78
C SER A 60 24.74 13.32 -1.34
N HIS A 61 25.04 12.02 -1.25
CA HIS A 61 24.10 10.97 -1.65
C HIS A 61 22.82 10.96 -0.79
N LEU A 62 22.93 11.24 0.52
CA LEU A 62 21.75 11.41 1.38
C LEU A 62 20.91 12.61 0.96
N LEU A 63 21.54 13.75 0.66
CA LEU A 63 20.83 14.95 0.21
C LEU A 63 20.11 14.70 -1.13
N SER A 64 20.79 14.10 -2.11
CA SER A 64 20.18 13.76 -3.40
C SER A 64 19.03 12.75 -3.27
N HIS A 65 19.11 11.82 -2.30
CA HIS A 65 18.01 10.89 -2.03
C HIS A 65 16.79 11.63 -1.46
N VAL A 66 16.99 12.47 -0.44
CA VAL A 66 15.87 13.20 0.17
C VAL A 66 15.27 14.21 -0.81
N GLU A 67 16.07 14.87 -1.63
CA GLU A 67 15.60 15.79 -2.67
C GLU A 67 14.74 15.08 -3.73
N LYS A 68 15.12 13.85 -4.11
CA LYS A 68 14.39 13.07 -5.12
C LYS A 68 13.12 12.41 -4.60
N PHE A 69 13.13 11.93 -3.36
CA PHE A 69 12.06 11.07 -2.81
C PHE A 69 11.25 11.75 -1.69
N GLU A 70 11.64 12.95 -1.25
CA GLU A 70 11.06 13.69 -0.11
C GLU A 70 10.96 12.85 1.18
N ASN A 71 11.80 11.81 1.29
CA ASN A 71 11.79 10.85 2.38
C ASN A 71 13.20 10.27 2.60
N LEU A 72 13.46 9.78 3.81
CA LEU A 72 14.64 9.04 4.20
C LEU A 72 14.26 8.10 5.34
N ASN A 73 14.47 6.79 5.17
CA ASN A 73 14.25 5.80 6.23
C ASN A 73 15.59 5.25 6.74
N ILE A 74 15.58 4.58 7.89
CA ILE A 74 16.80 4.04 8.53
C ILE A 74 17.54 3.05 7.62
N THR A 75 16.83 2.27 6.81
CA THR A 75 17.45 1.28 5.91
C THR A 75 18.16 1.95 4.73
N ASP A 76 17.56 2.99 4.14
CA ASP A 76 18.20 3.81 3.11
C ASP A 76 19.37 4.60 3.70
N LEU A 77 19.21 5.12 4.91
CA LEU A 77 20.28 5.77 5.66
C LEU A 77 21.48 4.82 5.85
N GLU A 78 21.27 3.63 6.40
CA GLU A 78 22.32 2.63 6.61
C GLU A 78 22.94 2.14 5.29
N ARG A 79 22.12 1.92 4.25
CA ARG A 79 22.58 1.53 2.92
C ARG A 79 23.46 2.60 2.27
N ILE A 80 23.04 3.86 2.33
CA ILE A 80 23.79 4.98 1.75
C ILE A 80 25.09 5.20 2.53
N LEU A 81 25.02 5.17 3.86
CA LEU A 81 26.17 5.29 4.76
C LEU A 81 27.13 4.10 4.69
N GLY A 82 26.71 2.98 4.09
CA GLY A 82 27.55 1.80 3.88
C GLY A 82 27.81 0.98 5.14
N SER A 83 26.95 1.06 6.15
CA SER A 83 27.03 0.18 7.32
C SER A 83 26.74 -1.26 6.89
N LYS A 84 27.71 -2.16 7.08
CA LYS A 84 27.48 -3.60 6.95
C LYS A 84 26.42 -3.99 7.98
N VAL A 85 25.41 -4.75 7.54
CA VAL A 85 24.48 -5.47 8.41
C VAL A 85 25.29 -6.45 9.26
N SER A 86 25.77 -6.01 10.41
CA SER A 86 26.44 -6.85 11.39
C SER A 86 25.38 -7.56 12.21
N ALA A 87 25.07 -8.78 11.77
CA ALA A 87 24.43 -9.78 12.61
C ALA A 87 25.40 -10.21 13.71
N ALA A 88 25.24 -9.70 14.94
CA ALA A 88 25.63 -10.38 16.18
C ALA A 88 25.22 -9.57 17.43
N SER A 89 24.39 -10.22 18.27
CA SER A 89 24.13 -9.95 19.71
C SER A 89 23.60 -8.55 20.07
N SER A 90 22.49 -8.36 20.79
CA SER A 90 21.91 -9.14 21.89
C SER A 90 20.52 -8.60 22.25
N SER A 91 19.76 -9.42 22.98
CA SER A 91 18.42 -9.22 23.56
C SER A 91 17.28 -9.30 22.55
N GLU A 92 16.48 -10.36 22.68
CA GLU A 92 15.28 -10.61 21.87
C GLU A 92 14.37 -9.38 21.78
N PRO A 93 14.04 -8.92 20.57
CA PRO A 93 12.70 -8.44 20.30
C PRO A 93 12.06 -9.45 19.35
N VAL A 94 10.85 -9.87 19.71
CA VAL A 94 9.90 -10.62 18.88
C VAL A 94 10.09 -10.28 17.40
N THR A 95 10.84 -11.12 16.67
CA THR A 95 11.05 -10.93 15.24
C THR A 95 9.74 -11.25 14.55
N ASP A 96 9.00 -10.19 14.24
CA ASP A 96 7.87 -10.25 13.34
C ASP A 96 8.43 -10.74 12.00
N LYS A 97 8.13 -11.99 11.62
CA LYS A 97 8.54 -12.61 10.34
C LYS A 97 8.09 -11.82 9.09
N PHE A 98 7.38 -10.70 9.29
CA PHE A 98 6.79 -9.82 8.29
C PHE A 98 7.43 -8.41 8.25
N ALA A 99 8.48 -8.14 9.02
CA ALA A 99 9.09 -6.81 9.11
C ALA A 99 9.82 -6.37 7.81
N SER A 100 10.20 -7.31 6.94
CA SER A 100 10.97 -7.08 5.70
C SER A 100 10.12 -6.85 4.45
N GLY A 101 8.86 -6.46 4.60
CA GLY A 101 7.97 -6.21 3.46
C GLY A 101 8.35 -4.95 2.65
N GLU A 102 8.22 -5.03 1.33
CA GLU A 102 8.37 -3.88 0.42
C GLU A 102 7.35 -2.79 0.78
N VAL A 103 7.79 -1.54 0.91
CA VAL A 103 6.88 -0.41 1.18
C VAL A 103 6.16 -0.02 -0.10
N ILE A 104 4.83 -0.05 -0.06
CA ILE A 104 3.97 0.34 -1.18
C ILE A 104 3.64 1.83 -1.10
N VAL A 105 3.17 2.28 0.07
CA VAL A 105 2.73 3.67 0.31
C VAL A 105 3.16 4.12 1.70
N PHE A 106 3.64 5.36 1.78
CA PHE A 106 3.73 6.12 3.03
C PHE A 106 2.42 6.87 3.27
N GLY A 107 1.68 6.45 4.29
CA GLY A 107 0.46 7.06 4.78
C GLY A 107 0.70 8.25 5.71
N PRO A 108 -0.37 8.80 6.32
CA PRO A 108 -0.25 9.88 7.30
C PRO A 108 0.61 9.47 8.50
N ASN A 109 1.27 10.45 9.14
CA ASN A 109 2.03 10.24 10.37
C ASN A 109 3.12 9.15 10.29
N GLY A 110 3.65 8.87 9.09
CA GLY A 110 4.71 7.88 8.88
C GLY A 110 4.22 6.42 8.87
N VAL A 111 2.91 6.18 8.79
CA VAL A 111 2.37 4.82 8.63
C VAL A 111 2.87 4.23 7.32
N MET A 112 3.60 3.11 7.40
CA MET A 112 4.10 2.39 6.21
C MET A 112 3.16 1.25 5.86
N VAL A 113 2.51 1.35 4.70
CA VAL A 113 1.77 0.23 4.11
C VAL A 113 2.75 -0.63 3.30
N LYS A 114 2.92 -1.88 3.73
CA LYS A 114 3.93 -2.81 3.19
C LYS A 114 3.28 -4.08 2.63
N ALA A 115 3.86 -4.63 1.57
CA ALA A 115 3.65 -6.01 1.14
C ALA A 115 4.42 -6.95 2.08
N ARG A 116 3.75 -7.43 3.13
CA ARG A 116 4.34 -8.21 4.22
C ARG A 116 4.63 -9.65 3.81
N THR A 117 3.75 -10.24 3.01
CA THR A 117 3.82 -11.65 2.64
C THR A 117 4.40 -11.84 1.24
N ALA A 118 4.75 -13.08 0.87
CA ALA A 118 5.25 -13.38 -0.47
C ALA A 118 4.17 -13.15 -1.54
N ASN A 119 2.91 -13.52 -1.29
CA ASN A 119 1.83 -13.33 -2.27
C ASN A 119 1.41 -11.86 -2.37
N GLN A 120 1.50 -11.09 -1.29
CA GLN A 120 1.33 -9.62 -1.38
C GLN A 120 2.43 -8.99 -2.24
N ARG A 121 3.68 -9.44 -2.14
CA ARG A 121 4.77 -8.98 -3.02
C ARG A 121 4.52 -9.37 -4.48
N LYS A 122 4.06 -10.59 -4.75
CA LYS A 122 3.62 -11.00 -6.09
C LYS A 122 2.54 -10.09 -6.64
N MET A 123 1.58 -9.61 -5.83
CA MET A 123 0.60 -8.62 -6.30
C MET A 123 1.26 -7.32 -6.76
N VAL A 124 2.28 -6.84 -6.01
CA VAL A 124 3.05 -5.63 -6.36
C VAL A 124 3.81 -5.81 -7.66
N ASP A 125 4.44 -6.97 -7.85
CA ASP A 125 5.19 -7.29 -9.07
C ASP A 125 4.23 -7.43 -10.28
N SER A 126 3.16 -8.21 -10.10
CA SER A 126 2.21 -8.56 -11.16
C SER A 126 1.52 -7.35 -11.78
N ILE A 127 1.17 -6.34 -10.98
CA ILE A 127 0.45 -5.17 -11.49
C ILE A 127 1.32 -4.27 -12.37
N ASN A 128 2.65 -4.37 -12.25
CA ASN A 128 3.57 -3.62 -13.11
C ASN A 128 3.61 -4.23 -14.53
N GLU A 129 3.43 -5.55 -14.63
CA GLU A 129 3.55 -6.31 -15.88
C GLU A 129 2.19 -6.60 -16.55
N SER A 130 1.11 -6.61 -15.76
CA SER A 130 -0.24 -6.94 -16.22
C SER A 130 -1.20 -5.77 -16.08
N ASP A 131 -2.23 -5.76 -16.93
CA ASP A 131 -3.24 -4.71 -16.96
C ASP A 131 -4.43 -5.03 -16.05
N ILE A 132 -4.70 -6.33 -15.86
CA ILE A 132 -5.71 -6.84 -14.93
C ILE A 132 -5.05 -7.82 -13.97
N LEU A 133 -5.29 -7.65 -12.68
CA LEU A 133 -4.83 -8.58 -11.64
C LEU A 133 -6.03 -9.10 -10.85
N PHE A 134 -6.18 -10.42 -10.77
CA PHE A 134 -7.08 -11.08 -9.84
C PHE A 134 -6.31 -11.45 -8.58
N ALA A 135 -6.73 -10.93 -7.42
CA ALA A 135 -6.15 -11.28 -6.13
C ALA A 135 -7.19 -12.05 -5.30
N ILE A 136 -7.00 -13.36 -5.22
CA ILE A 136 -7.99 -14.31 -4.71
C ILE A 136 -7.51 -14.91 -3.41
N GLY A 137 -8.28 -14.83 -2.35
CA GLY A 137 -7.94 -15.54 -1.12
C GLY A 137 -8.79 -15.17 0.09
N PRO A 138 -8.55 -15.82 1.24
CA PRO A 138 -9.35 -15.66 2.45
C PRO A 138 -9.45 -14.22 2.98
N ALA A 139 -10.45 -13.96 3.81
CA ALA A 139 -10.57 -12.70 4.53
C ALA A 139 -9.39 -12.45 5.50
N GLY A 140 -8.84 -11.23 5.46
CA GLY A 140 -7.71 -10.83 6.31
C GLY A 140 -6.32 -11.15 5.75
N THR A 141 -6.24 -11.67 4.52
CA THR A 141 -4.97 -11.85 3.77
C THR A 141 -4.39 -10.54 3.22
N GLY A 142 -5.14 -9.43 3.34
CA GLY A 142 -4.72 -8.11 2.88
C GLY A 142 -4.97 -7.82 1.40
N LYS A 143 -5.62 -8.72 0.63
CA LYS A 143 -5.88 -8.54 -0.82
C LYS A 143 -6.41 -7.15 -1.19
N THR A 144 -7.49 -6.70 -0.54
CA THR A 144 -8.12 -5.39 -0.82
C THR A 144 -7.24 -4.24 -0.34
N TYR A 145 -6.65 -4.37 0.85
CA TYR A 145 -5.78 -3.34 1.42
C TYR A 145 -4.53 -3.10 0.56
N THR A 146 -3.88 -4.17 0.11
CA THR A 146 -2.74 -4.11 -0.82
C THR A 146 -3.15 -3.52 -2.17
N ALA A 147 -4.32 -3.89 -2.70
CA ALA A 147 -4.83 -3.32 -3.95
C ALA A 147 -5.05 -1.80 -3.85
N VAL A 148 -5.70 -1.32 -2.78
CA VAL A 148 -5.90 0.11 -2.53
C VAL A 148 -4.55 0.82 -2.38
N ALA A 149 -3.57 0.22 -1.69
CA ALA A 149 -2.23 0.79 -1.58
C ALA A 149 -1.55 0.95 -2.94
N LEU A 150 -1.65 -0.05 -3.82
CA LEU A 150 -1.10 0.04 -5.18
C LEU A 150 -1.75 1.16 -6.00
N ALA A 151 -3.07 1.32 -5.90
CA ALA A 151 -3.79 2.41 -6.57
C ALA A 151 -3.38 3.79 -6.04
N VAL A 152 -3.24 3.94 -4.72
CA VAL A 152 -2.80 5.19 -4.09
C VAL A 152 -1.35 5.51 -4.46
N ARG A 153 -0.46 4.51 -4.54
CA ARG A 153 0.91 4.68 -5.03
C ARG A 153 0.91 5.24 -6.44
N ALA A 154 0.18 4.62 -7.36
CA ALA A 154 0.09 5.06 -8.76
C ALA A 154 -0.47 6.50 -8.88
N LEU A 155 -1.47 6.85 -8.06
CA LEU A 155 -2.00 8.22 -8.00
C LEU A 155 -0.97 9.23 -7.48
N LYS A 156 -0.25 8.90 -6.41
CA LYS A 156 0.81 9.76 -5.83
C LYS A 156 1.96 9.97 -6.82
N ASN A 157 2.32 8.92 -7.56
CA ASN A 157 3.35 8.96 -8.61
C ASN A 157 2.88 9.64 -9.92
N LYS A 158 1.62 10.08 -9.99
CA LYS A 158 1.01 10.70 -11.19
C LYS A 158 0.99 9.77 -12.42
N GLU A 159 1.02 8.46 -12.21
CA GLU A 159 0.90 7.45 -13.26
C GLU A 159 -0.55 7.36 -13.78
N ILE A 160 -1.51 7.65 -12.90
CA ILE A 160 -2.94 7.69 -13.19
C ILE A 160 -3.56 9.00 -12.71
N LYS A 161 -4.74 9.34 -13.26
CA LYS A 161 -5.48 10.55 -12.89
C LYS A 161 -6.55 10.30 -11.84
N ARG A 162 -7.08 9.07 -11.75
CA ARG A 162 -8.22 8.74 -10.89
C ARG A 162 -8.15 7.32 -10.34
N ILE A 163 -8.69 7.13 -9.13
CA ILE A 163 -8.96 5.82 -8.54
C ILE A 163 -10.46 5.60 -8.52
N ILE A 164 -10.92 4.41 -8.90
CA ILE A 164 -12.32 4.01 -8.80
C ILE A 164 -12.40 2.73 -7.99
N LEU A 165 -13.01 2.80 -6.81
CA LEU A 165 -13.24 1.65 -5.95
C LEU A 165 -14.71 1.25 -6.05
N THR A 166 -14.96 -0.02 -6.30
CA THR A 166 -16.33 -0.51 -6.47
C THR A 166 -16.55 -1.86 -5.83
N ARG A 167 -17.77 -2.10 -5.39
CA ARG A 167 -18.20 -3.35 -4.73
C ARG A 167 -19.59 -3.72 -5.25
N PRO A 168 -19.89 -5.01 -5.49
CA PRO A 168 -21.26 -5.45 -5.78
C PRO A 168 -22.15 -5.17 -4.57
N ALA A 169 -23.36 -4.65 -4.81
CA ALA A 169 -24.36 -4.53 -3.76
C ALA A 169 -25.02 -5.90 -3.57
N VAL A 170 -24.79 -6.54 -2.42
CA VAL A 170 -25.40 -7.82 -2.06
C VAL A 170 -25.90 -7.74 -0.63
N GLU A 171 -27.11 -8.25 -0.40
CA GLU A 171 -27.77 -8.27 0.90
C GLU A 171 -27.16 -9.41 1.75
N ALA A 172 -25.98 -9.18 2.30
CA ALA A 172 -25.33 -10.13 3.18
C ALA A 172 -25.93 -10.02 4.60
N GLY A 173 -26.92 -10.85 4.91
CA GLY A 173 -27.46 -11.00 6.27
C GLY A 173 -28.49 -9.97 6.71
N GLU A 174 -28.48 -8.75 6.15
CA GLU A 174 -29.51 -7.72 6.37
C GLU A 174 -30.06 -7.21 5.03
N ASN A 175 -31.40 -7.19 4.90
CA ASN A 175 -32.07 -6.71 3.69
C ASN A 175 -31.82 -5.20 3.51
N LEU A 176 -31.24 -4.79 2.38
CA LEU A 176 -30.95 -3.36 2.08
C LEU A 176 -32.21 -2.49 2.18
N GLY A 177 -33.38 -3.09 1.94
CA GLY A 177 -34.69 -2.45 2.06
C GLY A 177 -35.00 -1.88 3.46
N PHE A 178 -34.39 -2.39 4.53
CA PHE A 178 -34.73 -2.05 5.93
C PHE A 178 -33.86 -0.97 6.56
N LEU A 179 -32.71 -0.64 5.98
CA LEU A 179 -31.88 0.47 6.46
C LEU A 179 -32.62 1.79 6.19
N PRO A 180 -32.86 2.67 7.18
CA PRO A 180 -33.46 3.98 6.96
C PRO A 180 -32.52 4.87 6.15
N GLY A 181 -33.07 5.82 5.39
CA GLY A 181 -32.28 6.78 4.61
C GLY A 181 -32.38 6.64 3.10
N ASP A 182 -31.63 7.48 2.38
CA ASP A 182 -31.53 7.44 0.92
C ASP A 182 -30.72 6.22 0.43
N LEU A 183 -30.74 5.93 -0.87
CA LEU A 183 -30.04 4.77 -1.43
C LEU A 183 -28.53 4.80 -1.15
N LYS A 184 -27.94 6.00 -1.00
CA LYS A 184 -26.52 6.17 -0.73
C LYS A 184 -26.22 5.81 0.73
N GLU A 185 -27.00 6.30 1.68
CA GLU A 185 -26.92 6.00 3.11
C GLU A 185 -27.06 4.49 3.38
N LYS A 186 -27.90 3.80 2.60
CA LYS A 186 -28.08 2.33 2.73
C LYS A 186 -26.88 1.51 2.24
N ILE A 187 -26.11 2.03 1.28
CA ILE A 187 -24.97 1.30 0.68
C ILE A 187 -23.65 1.68 1.37
N ASP A 188 -23.58 2.85 2.01
CA ASP A 188 -22.38 3.37 2.68
C ASP A 188 -21.72 2.38 3.66
N PRO A 189 -22.47 1.61 4.49
CA PRO A 189 -21.87 0.61 5.38
C PRO A 189 -21.05 -0.46 4.65
N TYR A 190 -21.47 -0.87 3.46
CA TYR A 190 -20.78 -1.87 2.64
C TYR A 190 -19.51 -1.34 1.99
N LEU A 191 -19.44 -0.02 1.78
CA LEU A 191 -18.28 0.66 1.20
C LEU A 191 -17.29 1.13 2.27
N ARG A 192 -17.71 1.17 3.55
CA ARG A 192 -16.89 1.62 4.68
C ARG A 192 -15.48 1.04 4.74
N PRO A 193 -15.25 -0.28 4.52
CA PRO A 193 -13.89 -0.82 4.52
C PRO A 193 -12.95 -0.19 3.48
N LEU A 194 -13.50 0.30 2.36
CA LEU A 194 -12.72 0.98 1.32
C LEU A 194 -12.36 2.42 1.74
N TYR A 195 -13.25 3.10 2.47
CA TYR A 195 -12.94 4.40 3.08
C TYR A 195 -11.83 4.26 4.14
N ASP A 196 -11.96 3.29 5.04
CA ASP A 196 -10.98 3.08 6.11
C ASP A 196 -9.58 2.76 5.53
N ALA A 197 -9.50 1.98 4.45
CA ALA A 197 -8.24 1.71 3.77
C ALA A 197 -7.60 2.98 3.17
N LEU A 198 -8.40 3.92 2.68
CA LEU A 198 -7.88 5.19 2.13
C LEU A 198 -7.42 6.15 3.23
N ASP A 199 -8.13 6.20 4.36
CA ASP A 199 -7.77 7.02 5.53
C ASP A 199 -6.37 6.66 6.06
N ASP A 200 -6.01 5.37 6.03
CA ASP A 200 -4.68 4.89 6.39
C ASP A 200 -3.56 5.37 5.45
N MET A 201 -3.90 5.78 4.22
CA MET A 201 -2.94 6.00 3.13
C MET A 201 -2.86 7.46 2.67
N ILE A 202 -3.89 8.25 2.94
CA ILE A 202 -4.05 9.63 2.45
C ILE A 202 -4.47 10.53 3.63
N PRO A 203 -3.81 11.69 3.84
CA PRO A 203 -4.24 12.64 4.87
C PRO A 203 -5.70 13.08 4.67
N ALA A 204 -6.45 13.19 5.77
CA ALA A 204 -7.91 13.41 5.75
C ALA A 204 -8.34 14.58 4.85
N GLU A 205 -7.72 15.76 4.98
CA GLU A 205 -8.05 16.94 4.15
C GLU A 205 -7.84 16.68 2.65
N LYS A 206 -6.77 15.95 2.31
CA LYS A 206 -6.45 15.60 0.92
C LYS A 206 -7.39 14.54 0.37
N LEU A 207 -7.75 13.55 1.18
CA LEU A 207 -8.73 12.52 0.81
C LEU A 207 -10.10 13.15 0.56
N LYS A 208 -10.54 14.05 1.45
CA LYS A 208 -11.78 14.81 1.28
C LYS A 208 -11.80 15.56 -0.05
N PHE A 209 -10.74 16.30 -0.35
CA PHE A 209 -10.60 16.98 -1.64
C PHE A 209 -10.65 16.02 -2.84
N TYR A 210 -9.98 14.87 -2.75
CA TYR A 210 -9.99 13.85 -3.80
C TYR A 210 -11.36 13.20 -4.03
N LEU A 211 -12.15 13.03 -2.98
CA LEU A 211 -13.52 12.53 -3.08
C LEU A 211 -14.44 13.59 -3.69
N GLU A 212 -14.36 14.84 -3.23
CA GLU A 212 -15.18 15.96 -3.72
C GLU A 212 -14.96 16.23 -5.22
N ASN A 213 -13.71 16.22 -5.67
CA ASN A 213 -13.36 16.46 -7.07
C ASN A 213 -13.38 15.19 -7.95
N ARG A 214 -13.76 14.03 -7.38
CA ARG A 214 -13.81 12.72 -8.05
C ARG A 214 -12.45 12.24 -8.61
N THR A 215 -11.35 12.66 -8.00
CA THR A 215 -10.04 12.00 -8.18
C THR A 215 -10.10 10.58 -7.61
N ILE A 216 -10.79 10.40 -6.50
CA ILE A 216 -11.12 9.08 -5.94
C ILE A 216 -12.64 8.96 -5.96
N GLU A 217 -13.16 7.90 -6.56
CA GLU A 217 -14.58 7.59 -6.61
C GLU A 217 -14.83 6.26 -5.92
N ILE A 218 -15.76 6.21 -4.97
CA ILE A 218 -16.22 4.98 -4.34
C ILE A 218 -17.69 4.82 -4.68
N ALA A 219 -18.04 3.75 -5.41
CA ALA A 219 -19.40 3.59 -5.93
C ALA A 219 -19.80 2.11 -6.10
N PRO A 220 -21.10 1.78 -6.05
CA PRO A 220 -21.58 0.43 -6.33
C PRO A 220 -21.26 -0.02 -7.76
N LEU A 221 -21.09 -1.34 -7.98
CA LEU A 221 -20.73 -1.90 -9.29
C LEU A 221 -21.66 -1.48 -10.44
N ALA A 222 -22.94 -1.26 -10.14
CA ALA A 222 -23.94 -0.82 -11.13
C ALA A 222 -23.57 0.51 -11.80
N PHE A 223 -22.82 1.39 -11.12
CA PHE A 223 -22.41 2.70 -11.62
C PHE A 223 -21.32 2.62 -12.69
N MET A 224 -20.74 1.44 -12.90
CA MET A 224 -19.75 1.21 -13.96
C MET A 224 -20.40 1.02 -15.33
N ARG A 225 -21.72 0.75 -15.38
CA ARG A 225 -22.45 0.50 -16.62
C ARG A 225 -22.34 1.69 -17.58
N GLY A 226 -22.04 1.42 -18.84
CA GLY A 226 -21.98 2.44 -19.90
C GLY A 226 -20.76 3.36 -19.84
N ARG A 227 -19.81 3.12 -18.93
CA ARG A 227 -18.57 3.89 -18.84
C ARG A 227 -17.46 3.27 -19.67
N THR A 228 -16.50 4.11 -20.07
CA THR A 228 -15.15 3.69 -20.44
C THR A 228 -14.21 4.29 -19.41
N LEU A 229 -13.45 3.44 -18.74
CA LEU A 229 -12.61 3.78 -17.60
C LEU A 229 -11.16 3.84 -18.09
N ASP A 230 -10.69 5.05 -18.39
CA ASP A 230 -9.35 5.30 -18.91
C ASP A 230 -8.55 6.25 -17.99
N ASN A 231 -7.22 6.12 -18.04
CA ASN A 231 -6.26 6.86 -17.20
C ASN A 231 -6.59 6.75 -15.70
N CYS A 232 -7.00 5.56 -15.27
CA CYS A 232 -7.47 5.31 -13.92
C CYS A 232 -7.08 3.93 -13.41
N PHE A 233 -7.08 3.79 -12.10
CA PHE A 233 -6.87 2.54 -11.41
C PHE A 233 -8.19 2.11 -10.79
N VAL A 234 -8.71 0.95 -11.21
CA VAL A 234 -10.06 0.49 -10.86
C VAL A 234 -9.95 -0.77 -10.01
N ILE A 235 -10.63 -0.81 -8.87
CA ILE A 235 -10.66 -1.96 -7.97
C ILE A 235 -12.10 -2.43 -7.81
N LEU A 236 -12.37 -3.68 -8.17
CA LEU A 236 -13.60 -4.38 -7.82
C LEU A 236 -13.33 -5.27 -6.60
N ASP A 237 -13.89 -4.86 -5.46
CA ASP A 237 -13.81 -5.61 -4.20
C ASP A 237 -15.00 -6.56 -4.01
N GLU A 238 -14.76 -7.64 -3.27
CA GLU A 238 -15.70 -8.77 -3.09
C GLU A 238 -16.30 -9.28 -4.41
N ALA A 239 -15.46 -9.51 -5.41
CA ALA A 239 -15.91 -9.93 -6.73
C ALA A 239 -16.64 -11.28 -6.76
N GLN A 240 -16.50 -12.12 -5.72
CA GLN A 240 -17.28 -13.35 -5.60
C GLN A 240 -18.79 -13.07 -5.51
N ASN A 241 -19.15 -11.86 -5.13
CA ASN A 241 -20.51 -11.36 -5.01
C ASN A 241 -21.01 -10.67 -6.31
N ALA A 242 -20.27 -10.77 -7.41
CA ALA A 242 -20.72 -10.37 -8.74
C ALA A 242 -21.18 -11.59 -9.54
N THR A 243 -22.27 -11.45 -10.30
CA THR A 243 -22.70 -12.43 -11.31
C THR A 243 -21.78 -12.40 -12.54
N ASP A 244 -21.83 -13.45 -13.38
CA ASP A 244 -21.11 -13.50 -14.66
C ASP A 244 -21.35 -12.24 -15.52
N MET A 245 -22.60 -11.80 -15.60
CA MET A 245 -22.98 -10.63 -16.39
C MET A 245 -22.37 -9.34 -15.83
N GLN A 246 -22.34 -9.19 -14.51
CA GLN A 246 -21.76 -8.02 -13.85
C GLN A 246 -20.24 -7.99 -13.98
N LEU A 247 -19.56 -9.12 -13.78
CA LEU A 247 -18.11 -9.18 -13.90
C LEU A 247 -17.67 -8.97 -15.35
N LYS A 248 -18.35 -9.57 -16.32
CA LYS A 248 -18.12 -9.30 -17.75
C LYS A 248 -18.38 -7.83 -18.10
N MET A 249 -19.47 -7.25 -17.60
CA MET A 249 -19.78 -5.83 -17.79
C MET A 249 -18.63 -4.97 -17.28
N PHE A 250 -18.15 -5.24 -16.06
CA PHE A 250 -17.07 -4.50 -15.42
C PHE A 250 -15.74 -4.58 -16.18
N LEU A 251 -15.26 -5.79 -16.49
CA LEU A 251 -13.99 -5.99 -17.18
C LEU A 251 -13.99 -5.32 -18.56
N THR A 252 -15.12 -5.30 -19.26
CA THR A 252 -15.27 -4.65 -20.56
C THR A 252 -15.43 -3.12 -20.49
N ARG A 253 -15.36 -2.50 -19.30
CA ARG A 253 -15.28 -1.03 -19.18
C ARG A 253 -13.84 -0.52 -19.27
N MET A 254 -12.86 -1.41 -19.27
CA MET A 254 -11.45 -1.07 -19.26
C MET A 254 -11.03 -0.27 -20.49
N GLY A 255 -10.46 0.92 -20.26
CA GLY A 255 -9.84 1.76 -21.29
C GLY A 255 -8.35 1.45 -21.48
N PRO A 256 -7.71 2.02 -22.51
CA PRO A 256 -6.36 1.65 -22.92
C PRO A 256 -5.25 1.88 -21.88
N SER A 257 -5.40 2.90 -21.04
CA SER A 257 -4.39 3.29 -20.04
C SER A 257 -4.87 3.03 -18.61
N ALA A 258 -5.81 2.09 -18.43
CA ALA A 258 -6.30 1.74 -17.11
C ALA A 258 -5.58 0.52 -16.54
N LYS A 259 -5.62 0.40 -15.21
CA LYS A 259 -5.20 -0.80 -14.48
C LYS A 259 -6.37 -1.28 -13.63
N PHE A 260 -6.64 -2.58 -13.65
CA PHE A 260 -7.76 -3.17 -12.93
C PHE A 260 -7.24 -4.18 -11.90
N ILE A 261 -7.77 -4.12 -10.68
CA ILE A 261 -7.61 -5.20 -9.70
C ILE A 261 -8.99 -5.74 -9.32
N VAL A 262 -9.13 -7.05 -9.35
CA VAL A 262 -10.33 -7.75 -8.90
C VAL A 262 -9.97 -8.56 -7.65
N THR A 263 -10.52 -8.20 -6.50
CA THR A 263 -10.29 -8.91 -5.23
C THR A 263 -11.51 -9.76 -4.88
N GLY A 264 -11.28 -10.96 -4.34
CA GLY A 264 -12.40 -11.81 -3.93
C GLY A 264 -11.99 -13.04 -3.14
N ASP A 265 -12.98 -13.70 -2.57
CA ASP A 265 -12.84 -14.97 -1.87
C ASP A 265 -13.88 -15.96 -2.40
N VAL A 266 -13.45 -16.96 -3.17
CA VAL A 266 -14.36 -17.95 -3.78
C VAL A 266 -15.08 -18.83 -2.75
N THR A 267 -14.68 -18.80 -1.48
CA THR A 267 -15.32 -19.55 -0.39
C THR A 267 -16.42 -18.75 0.34
N GLN A 268 -16.50 -17.43 0.13
CA GLN A 268 -17.43 -16.53 0.83
C GLN A 268 -18.44 -15.89 -0.13
N ILE A 269 -19.27 -16.73 -0.76
CA ILE A 269 -20.29 -16.26 -1.72
C ILE A 269 -21.59 -15.93 -0.99
N ASP A 270 -21.95 -14.64 -1.00
CA ASP A 270 -23.19 -14.12 -0.40
C ASP A 270 -24.35 -14.05 -1.41
N LEU A 271 -24.13 -14.48 -2.66
CA LEU A 271 -25.16 -14.49 -3.69
C LEU A 271 -26.32 -15.43 -3.34
N PRO A 272 -27.56 -15.08 -3.73
CA PRO A 272 -28.70 -15.99 -3.56
C PRO A 272 -28.42 -17.35 -4.21
N LYS A 273 -28.86 -18.45 -3.58
CA LYS A 273 -28.55 -19.85 -3.97
C LYS A 273 -28.71 -20.21 -5.46
N LYS A 274 -29.49 -19.45 -6.23
CA LYS A 274 -29.74 -19.68 -7.66
C LYS A 274 -28.79 -18.91 -8.60
N GLN A 275 -27.98 -18.00 -8.07
CA GLN A 275 -27.04 -17.20 -8.85
C GLN A 275 -25.63 -17.74 -8.68
N GLN A 276 -24.94 -18.00 -9.79
CA GLN A 276 -23.54 -18.38 -9.77
C GLN A 276 -22.64 -17.14 -9.68
N SER A 277 -21.55 -17.29 -8.95
CA SER A 277 -20.50 -16.27 -8.87
C SER A 277 -19.75 -16.18 -10.19
N GLY A 278 -19.71 -14.98 -10.76
CA GLY A 278 -18.94 -14.69 -11.96
C GLY A 278 -17.45 -14.85 -11.78
N LEU A 279 -16.96 -14.69 -10.54
CA LEU A 279 -15.55 -14.87 -10.22
C LEU A 279 -15.10 -16.31 -10.50
N HIS A 280 -15.89 -17.32 -10.15
CA HIS A 280 -15.54 -18.71 -10.38
C HIS A 280 -15.40 -19.01 -11.89
N THR A 281 -16.32 -18.49 -12.70
CA THR A 281 -16.25 -18.60 -14.16
C THR A 281 -15.02 -17.88 -14.73
N ALA A 282 -14.78 -16.64 -14.30
CA ALA A 282 -13.68 -15.81 -14.77
C ALA A 282 -12.31 -16.44 -14.51
N LEU A 283 -12.09 -16.99 -13.31
CA LEU A 283 -10.84 -17.67 -12.95
C LEU A 283 -10.52 -18.89 -13.80
N ARG A 284 -11.51 -19.47 -14.49
CA ARG A 284 -11.33 -20.61 -15.41
C ARG A 284 -11.12 -20.17 -16.85
N ILE A 285 -11.77 -19.10 -17.29
CA ILE A 285 -11.79 -18.70 -18.72
C ILE A 285 -10.79 -17.60 -19.07
N LEU A 286 -10.27 -16.88 -18.06
CA LEU A 286 -9.38 -15.73 -18.27
C LEU A 286 -7.90 -16.05 -17.99
N THR A 287 -7.59 -17.24 -17.48
CA THR A 287 -6.24 -17.65 -17.03
C THR A 287 -5.16 -17.51 -18.10
N ASP A 288 -5.48 -17.85 -19.35
CA ASP A 288 -4.50 -17.88 -20.45
C ASP A 288 -4.45 -16.57 -21.26
N ILE A 289 -5.16 -15.52 -20.81
CA ILE A 289 -5.20 -14.24 -21.52
C ILE A 289 -4.00 -13.38 -21.10
N LYS A 290 -3.13 -13.08 -22.07
CA LYS A 290 -1.98 -12.18 -21.86
C LYS A 290 -2.44 -10.82 -21.31
N GLY A 291 -1.77 -10.35 -20.27
CA GLY A 291 -2.08 -9.09 -19.58
C GLY A 291 -3.07 -9.25 -18.43
N ILE A 292 -3.54 -10.49 -18.17
CA ILE A 292 -4.30 -10.85 -16.97
C ILE A 292 -3.44 -11.79 -16.12
N GLU A 293 -3.24 -11.42 -14.86
CA GLU A 293 -2.52 -12.25 -13.88
C GLU A 293 -3.46 -12.66 -12.74
N ILE A 294 -3.26 -13.86 -12.17
CA ILE A 294 -4.05 -14.36 -11.05
C ILE A 294 -3.11 -14.71 -9.89
N VAL A 295 -3.20 -13.95 -8.80
CA VAL A 295 -2.45 -14.18 -7.57
C VAL A 295 -3.37 -14.79 -6.52
N TYR A 296 -3.02 -15.98 -6.05
CA TYR A 296 -3.70 -16.66 -4.95
C TYR A 296 -3.02 -16.33 -3.62
N LEU A 297 -3.80 -15.79 -2.68
CA LEU A 297 -3.45 -15.60 -1.28
C LEU A 297 -4.07 -16.74 -0.45
N SER A 298 -3.38 -17.12 0.62
CA SER A 298 -3.70 -18.27 1.46
C SER A 298 -3.84 -17.85 2.93
N GLY A 299 -4.23 -18.79 3.80
CA GLY A 299 -4.27 -18.56 5.25
C GLY A 299 -2.93 -18.09 5.84
N GLU A 300 -1.81 -18.46 5.22
CA GLU A 300 -0.47 -18.02 5.65
C GLU A 300 -0.25 -16.50 5.45
N ASP A 301 -0.99 -15.89 4.53
CA ASP A 301 -0.96 -14.46 4.26
C ASP A 301 -1.78 -13.64 5.28
N VAL A 302 -2.49 -14.30 6.20
CA VAL A 302 -3.35 -13.64 7.18
C VAL A 302 -2.51 -12.97 8.26
N VAL A 303 -2.37 -11.65 8.15
CA VAL A 303 -1.69 -10.82 9.15
C VAL A 303 -2.72 -10.31 10.15
N ARG A 304 -2.99 -11.13 11.17
CA ARG A 304 -3.87 -10.78 12.29
C ARG A 304 -3.10 -10.68 13.59
N HIS A 305 -3.60 -9.86 14.50
CA HIS A 305 -3.08 -9.75 15.85
C HIS A 305 -3.04 -11.13 16.54
N LYS A 306 -2.00 -11.40 17.34
CA LYS A 306 -1.80 -12.71 18.00
C LYS A 306 -3.02 -13.16 18.79
N LEU A 307 -3.72 -12.23 19.44
CA LEU A 307 -4.95 -12.54 20.18
C LEU A 307 -6.09 -12.97 19.26
N VAL A 308 -6.26 -12.31 18.10
CA VAL A 308 -7.30 -12.69 17.12
C VAL A 308 -7.05 -14.10 16.60
N ARG A 309 -5.78 -14.47 16.35
CA ARG A 309 -5.44 -15.86 16.00
C ARG A 309 -5.81 -16.85 17.09
N LYS A 310 -5.55 -16.53 18.37
CA LYS A 310 -5.95 -17.38 19.50
C LYS A 310 -7.47 -17.51 19.61
N ILE A 311 -8.21 -16.43 19.35
CA ILE A 311 -9.68 -16.44 19.32
C ILE A 311 -10.17 -17.36 18.20
N LEU A 312 -9.71 -17.18 16.97
CA LEU A 312 -10.10 -18.02 15.82
C LEU A 312 -9.75 -19.51 16.06
N ALA A 313 -8.59 -19.80 16.66
CA ALA A 313 -8.23 -21.16 17.04
C ALA A 313 -9.20 -21.75 18.08
N ALA A 314 -9.67 -20.94 19.04
CA ALA A 314 -10.63 -21.39 20.05
C ALA A 314 -12.02 -21.67 19.46
N TYR A 315 -12.40 -20.98 18.37
CA TYR A 315 -13.64 -21.26 17.62
C TYR A 315 -13.50 -22.40 16.60
N GLY A 316 -12.27 -22.86 16.31
CA GLY A 316 -12.00 -23.91 15.32
C GLY A 316 -11.90 -23.42 13.87
N ASP A 317 -11.75 -22.10 13.67
CA ASP A 317 -11.78 -21.46 12.35
C ASP A 317 -10.40 -21.35 11.67
N ILE A 318 -9.35 -21.97 12.24
CA ILE A 318 -8.01 -22.04 11.63
C ILE A 318 -7.78 -23.46 11.12
N GLN A 319 -7.71 -23.62 9.79
CA GLN A 319 -7.07 -24.75 9.11
C GLN A 319 -5.76 -24.29 8.47
#